data_AF-A0AA96Z7J7-F1
#
_entry.id   AF-A0AA96Z7J7-F1
#
_cell.length_a   1.000
_cell.length_b   1.000
_cell.length_c   1.000
_cell.angle_alpha   90.00
_cell.angle_beta   90.00
_cell.angle_gamma   90.00
#
_symmetry.space_group_name_H-M   'P 1'
#
loop_
_entity.id
_entity.type
_entity.pdbx_description
1 polymer ?
#
loop_
_entity_poly.entity_id
_entity_poly.type
_entity_poly.pdbx_seq_one_letter_code
_entity_poly.pdbx_strand_id
1 'polypeptide(L)'
;MTNPYKKHLDIFFESIIELKHTAKRLNKVLLQDVERYTSEKAGLLFGTALIIGDWTASTDNGSKINFHTGIKKSTFKENYSLEIENILSREFGLAFAQSFEVFEKLLKDFVYIKIQTDTNFREGLKPDKDYSRKKLSGGDEIFKLIKKACGKEFTKYSKQNNNNFKLSEFFKIISEVRHSMIHCKGKLETSKIPKDKYYKSLFEHLFSLNKLENEIIELKLNYKLLEKLLIYISEFGFQFFKFLSKVDNYEWKN
;
A
#
# COMPACT_ATOMS: atom_id res chain seq x y z
N MET A 1 17.41 8.72 27.60
CA MET A 1 16.15 7.96 27.66
C MET A 1 15.97 7.20 26.35
N THR A 2 15.48 5.97 26.39
CA THR A 2 15.17 5.20 25.19
C THR A 2 13.99 5.83 24.46
N ASN A 3 14.11 6.02 23.15
CA ASN A 3 13.05 6.61 22.34
C ASN A 3 11.86 5.63 22.21
N PRO A 4 10.66 5.95 22.75
CA PRO A 4 9.53 5.01 22.79
C PRO A 4 8.97 4.69 21.40
N TYR A 5 9.23 5.54 20.41
CA TYR A 5 8.78 5.33 19.02
C TYR A 5 9.63 4.30 18.27
N LYS A 6 10.88 4.06 18.70
CA LYS A 6 11.87 3.27 17.96
C LYS A 6 11.41 1.82 17.71
N LYS A 7 10.89 1.16 18.74
CA LYS A 7 10.37 -0.22 18.63
C LYS A 7 9.33 -0.36 17.51
N HIS A 8 8.42 0.60 17.38
CA HIS A 8 7.37 0.55 16.37
C HIS A 8 7.91 0.83 14.97
N LEU A 9 8.90 1.71 14.86
CA LEU A 9 9.62 1.94 13.61
C LEU A 9 10.34 0.67 13.15
N ASP A 10 10.99 -0.05 14.06
CA ASP A 10 11.71 -1.28 13.74
C ASP A 10 10.74 -2.37 13.24
N ILE A 11 9.61 -2.57 13.91
CA ILE A 11 8.54 -3.49 13.44
C ILE A 11 8.03 -3.10 12.05
N PHE A 12 7.88 -1.80 11.79
CA PHE A 12 7.49 -1.31 10.48
C PHE A 12 8.54 -1.67 9.42
N PHE A 13 9.82 -1.41 9.67
CA PHE A 13 10.89 -1.76 8.74
C PHE A 13 11.06 -3.26 8.52
N GLU A 14 10.89 -4.07 9.57
CA GLU A 14 10.85 -5.54 9.47
C GLU A 14 9.75 -6.00 8.52
N SER A 15 8.56 -5.41 8.62
CA SER A 15 7.45 -5.74 7.72
C SER A 15 7.75 -5.32 6.28
N ILE A 16 8.37 -4.15 6.07
CA ILE A 16 8.76 -3.71 4.73
C ILE A 16 9.83 -4.61 4.12
N ILE A 17 10.83 -5.05 4.89
CA ILE A 17 11.88 -5.93 4.35
C ILE A 17 11.32 -7.29 3.97
N GLU A 18 10.35 -7.82 4.72
CA GLU A 18 9.64 -9.06 4.39
C GLU A 18 8.87 -8.94 3.07
N LEU A 19 8.10 -7.85 2.89
CA LEU A 19 7.40 -7.57 1.63
C LEU A 19 8.37 -7.47 0.45
N LYS A 20 9.48 -6.75 0.64
CA LYS A 20 10.53 -6.61 -0.37
C LYS A 20 11.16 -7.95 -0.74
N HIS A 21 11.47 -8.78 0.26
CA HIS A 21 12.04 -10.10 0.05
C HIS A 21 11.11 -11.01 -0.75
N THR A 22 9.84 -11.08 -0.33
CA THR A 22 8.81 -11.89 -0.98
C THR A 22 8.57 -11.46 -2.42
N ALA A 23 8.42 -10.15 -2.67
CA ALA A 23 8.23 -9.63 -4.02
C ALA A 23 9.43 -9.91 -4.93
N LYS A 24 10.67 -9.81 -4.41
CA LYS A 24 11.88 -10.13 -5.17
C LYS A 24 11.92 -11.60 -5.58
N ARG A 25 11.59 -12.49 -4.64
CA ARG A 25 11.56 -13.94 -4.89
C ARG A 25 10.49 -14.29 -5.91
N LEU A 26 9.27 -13.76 -5.74
CA LEU A 26 8.17 -13.95 -6.68
C LEU A 26 8.57 -13.49 -8.09
N ASN A 27 9.12 -12.29 -8.22
CA ASN A 27 9.60 -11.75 -9.50
C ASN A 27 10.61 -12.69 -10.17
N LYS A 28 11.63 -13.12 -9.42
CA LYS A 28 12.68 -13.99 -9.95
C LYS A 28 12.12 -15.34 -10.42
N VAL A 29 11.29 -15.98 -9.60
CA VAL A 29 10.74 -17.31 -9.92
C VAL A 29 9.83 -17.25 -11.14
N LEU A 30 8.93 -16.27 -11.21
CA LEU A 30 7.99 -16.19 -12.32
C LEU A 30 8.65 -15.78 -13.64
N LEU A 31 9.69 -14.96 -13.61
CA LEU A 31 10.47 -14.65 -14.83
C LEU A 31 11.23 -15.89 -15.35
N GLN A 32 11.79 -16.71 -14.46
CA GLN A 32 12.37 -18.00 -14.86
C GLN A 32 11.33 -18.96 -15.45
N ASP A 33 10.10 -18.91 -14.96
CA ASP A 33 8.99 -19.71 -15.48
C ASP A 33 8.60 -19.26 -16.90
N VAL A 34 8.59 -17.95 -17.15
CA VAL A 34 8.39 -17.38 -18.51
C VAL A 34 9.46 -17.88 -19.47
N GLU A 35 10.74 -17.81 -19.10
CA GLU A 35 11.85 -18.30 -19.94
C GLU A 35 11.67 -19.78 -20.30
N ARG A 36 11.24 -20.60 -19.34
CA ARG A 36 11.00 -22.04 -19.54
C ARG A 36 9.87 -22.29 -20.53
N TYR A 37 8.70 -21.68 -20.30
CA TYR A 37 7.47 -22.02 -21.02
C TYR A 37 7.26 -21.25 -22.33
N THR A 38 8.10 -20.25 -22.61
CA THR A 38 8.14 -19.60 -23.93
C THR A 38 9.13 -20.27 -24.90
N SER A 39 9.97 -21.20 -24.43
CA SER A 39 10.91 -21.96 -25.26
C SER A 39 10.20 -22.80 -26.34
N GLU A 40 10.83 -23.01 -27.50
CA GLU A 40 10.22 -23.68 -28.67
C GLU A 40 9.61 -25.05 -28.34
N LYS A 41 10.25 -25.82 -27.46
CA LYS A 41 9.83 -27.18 -27.08
C LYS A 41 8.74 -27.24 -26.01
N ALA A 42 8.40 -26.12 -25.37
CA ALA A 42 7.39 -26.09 -24.33
C ALA A 42 5.97 -26.05 -24.92
N GLY A 43 5.07 -26.87 -24.36
CA GLY A 43 3.62 -26.75 -24.53
C GLY A 43 2.99 -26.20 -23.25
N LEU A 44 2.05 -25.27 -23.38
CA LEU A 44 1.36 -24.67 -22.23
C LEU A 44 -0.10 -24.40 -22.53
N LEU A 45 -0.99 -24.94 -21.70
CA LEU A 45 -2.41 -24.63 -21.68
C LEU A 45 -2.91 -24.66 -20.24
N PHE A 46 -3.42 -23.53 -19.76
CA PHE A 46 -4.19 -23.45 -18.52
C PHE A 46 -5.59 -22.96 -18.85
N GLY A 47 -6.60 -23.61 -18.27
CA GLY A 47 -8.00 -23.23 -18.42
C GLY A 47 -8.72 -23.34 -17.08
N THR A 48 -9.42 -22.28 -16.70
CA THR A 48 -10.24 -22.27 -15.48
C THR A 48 -11.63 -21.77 -15.82
N ALA A 49 -12.65 -22.42 -15.24
CA ALA A 49 -14.04 -22.01 -15.30
C ALA A 49 -14.64 -21.97 -13.89
N LEU A 50 -15.53 -21.01 -13.63
CA LEU A 50 -16.26 -20.94 -12.36
C LEU A 50 -17.60 -21.67 -12.50
N ILE A 51 -17.74 -22.76 -11.75
CA ILE A 51 -18.95 -23.57 -11.62
C ILE A 51 -19.35 -23.53 -10.14
N ILE A 52 -20.59 -23.13 -9.85
CA ILE A 52 -21.08 -22.99 -8.47
C ILE A 52 -22.19 -24.01 -8.21
N GLY A 53 -22.29 -24.49 -6.96
CA GLY A 53 -23.34 -25.41 -6.54
C GLY A 53 -24.48 -24.67 -5.83
N ASP A 54 -25.73 -25.03 -6.10
CA ASP A 54 -26.89 -24.57 -5.33
C ASP A 54 -26.89 -25.23 -3.94
N TRP A 55 -26.98 -24.42 -2.87
CA TRP A 55 -27.02 -24.88 -1.48
C TRP A 55 -28.45 -25.06 -0.94
N THR A 56 -29.47 -24.62 -1.68
CA THR A 56 -30.88 -24.69 -1.29
C THR A 56 -31.61 -25.89 -1.88
N ALA A 57 -30.98 -26.59 -2.83
CA ALA A 57 -31.54 -27.77 -3.44
C ALA A 57 -31.66 -28.92 -2.41
N SER A 58 -32.90 -29.32 -2.11
CA SER A 58 -33.20 -30.56 -1.40
C SER A 58 -32.87 -31.74 -2.32
N THR A 59 -31.63 -32.22 -2.27
CA THR A 59 -31.24 -33.43 -2.99
C THR A 59 -31.02 -34.54 -1.99
N ASP A 60 -31.79 -35.62 -2.14
CA ASP A 60 -31.82 -36.75 -1.20
C ASP A 60 -30.49 -37.52 -1.12
N ASN A 61 -29.51 -37.22 -1.98
CA ASN A 61 -28.24 -37.97 -2.11
C ASN A 61 -26.97 -37.09 -2.16
N GLY A 62 -27.01 -35.84 -1.69
CA GLY A 62 -25.80 -35.00 -1.56
C GLY A 62 -25.19 -34.47 -2.88
N SER A 63 -25.91 -34.60 -3.99
CA SER A 63 -25.50 -34.10 -5.31
C SER A 63 -25.81 -32.60 -5.45
N LYS A 64 -24.79 -31.74 -5.51
CA LYS A 64 -24.99 -30.31 -5.78
C LYS A 64 -25.41 -30.09 -7.24
N ILE A 65 -26.48 -29.32 -7.48
CA ILE A 65 -26.83 -28.83 -8.82
C ILE A 65 -25.80 -27.77 -9.21
N ASN A 66 -25.11 -27.97 -10.33
CA ASN A 66 -24.07 -27.07 -10.82
C ASN A 66 -24.64 -25.99 -11.74
N PHE A 67 -24.35 -24.73 -11.44
CA PHE A 67 -24.58 -23.57 -12.29
C PHE A 67 -23.26 -23.14 -12.95
N HIS A 68 -23.24 -23.16 -14.28
CA HIS A 68 -22.10 -22.70 -15.07
C HIS A 68 -22.23 -21.20 -15.33
N THR A 69 -21.29 -20.42 -14.83
CA THR A 69 -21.34 -18.94 -14.97
C THR A 69 -21.06 -18.45 -16.39
N GLY A 70 -20.59 -19.31 -17.30
CA GLY A 70 -20.10 -18.94 -18.63
C GLY A 70 -18.75 -18.19 -18.62
N ILE A 71 -18.22 -17.85 -17.45
CA ILE A 71 -16.96 -17.14 -17.29
C ILE A 71 -15.82 -18.16 -17.33
N LYS A 72 -14.92 -17.99 -18.31
CA LYS A 72 -13.72 -18.81 -18.50
C LYS A 72 -12.49 -17.93 -18.71
N LYS A 73 -11.33 -18.40 -18.26
CA LYS A 73 -10.03 -17.81 -18.57
C LYS A 73 -9.10 -18.89 -19.09
N SER A 74 -8.37 -18.58 -20.16
CA SER A 74 -7.38 -19.49 -20.74
C SER A 74 -6.07 -18.77 -21.01
N THR A 75 -4.97 -19.45 -20.73
CA THR A 75 -3.61 -18.99 -20.98
C THR A 75 -2.90 -20.05 -21.82
N PHE A 76 -2.35 -19.59 -22.94
CA PHE A 76 -1.61 -20.39 -23.90
C PHE A 76 -0.15 -19.94 -23.89
N LYS A 77 0.72 -20.69 -24.55
CA LYS A 77 2.13 -20.33 -24.69
C LYS A 77 2.34 -18.91 -25.20
N GLU A 78 1.55 -18.49 -26.18
CA GLU A 78 1.71 -17.23 -26.90
C GLU A 78 1.40 -16.00 -26.02
N ASN A 79 0.51 -16.15 -25.03
CA ASN A 79 0.12 -15.07 -24.13
C ASN A 79 0.63 -15.25 -22.69
N TYR A 80 1.42 -16.29 -22.44
CA TYR A 80 1.88 -16.63 -21.09
C TYR A 80 2.74 -15.53 -20.46
N SER A 81 3.67 -14.94 -21.22
CA SER A 81 4.50 -13.85 -20.70
C SER A 81 3.65 -12.65 -20.24
N LEU A 82 2.60 -12.31 -20.98
CA LEU A 82 1.68 -11.23 -20.63
C LEU A 82 0.84 -11.59 -19.40
N GLU A 83 0.40 -12.84 -19.28
CA GLU A 83 -0.31 -13.31 -18.08
C GLU A 83 0.57 -13.21 -16.84
N ILE A 84 1.85 -13.60 -16.93
CA ILE A 84 2.81 -13.47 -15.83
C ILE A 84 3.07 -12.00 -15.49
N GLU A 85 3.21 -11.11 -16.47
CA GLU A 85 3.33 -9.67 -16.23
C GLU A 85 2.12 -9.12 -15.45
N ASN A 86 0.90 -9.51 -15.86
CA ASN A 86 -0.33 -9.09 -15.17
C ASN A 86 -0.41 -9.62 -13.74
N ILE A 87 -0.01 -10.88 -13.52
CA ILE A 87 0.07 -11.47 -12.18
C ILE A 87 1.09 -10.70 -11.33
N LEU A 88 2.30 -10.50 -11.84
CA LEU A 88 3.35 -9.77 -11.12
C LEU A 88 2.91 -8.35 -10.78
N SER A 89 2.33 -7.61 -11.73
CA SER A 89 1.83 -6.26 -11.50
C SER A 89 0.76 -6.23 -10.39
N ARG A 90 -0.17 -7.20 -10.40
CA ARG A 90 -1.18 -7.34 -9.34
C ARG A 90 -0.53 -7.60 -7.98
N GLU A 91 0.35 -8.59 -7.89
CA GLU A 91 0.99 -8.96 -6.62
C GLU A 91 1.87 -7.82 -6.08
N PHE A 92 2.53 -7.05 -6.96
CA PHE A 92 3.26 -5.86 -6.56
C PHE A 92 2.33 -4.74 -6.09
N GLY A 93 1.17 -4.55 -6.73
CA GLY A 93 0.11 -3.65 -6.26
C GLY A 93 -0.37 -4.01 -4.86
N LEU A 94 -0.57 -5.30 -4.58
CA LEU A 94 -0.97 -5.81 -3.27
C LEU A 94 0.13 -5.62 -2.22
N ALA A 95 1.39 -5.93 -2.55
CA ALA A 95 2.52 -5.70 -1.65
C ALA A 95 2.67 -4.20 -1.31
N PHE A 96 2.48 -3.31 -2.28
CA PHE A 96 2.42 -1.87 -2.02
C PHE A 96 1.27 -1.50 -1.07
N ALA A 97 0.06 -2.02 -1.31
CA ALA A 97 -1.09 -1.73 -0.45
C ALA A 97 -0.89 -2.25 0.99
N GLN A 98 -0.31 -3.43 1.15
CA GLN A 98 0.05 -3.98 2.47
C GLN A 98 1.09 -3.09 3.18
N SER A 99 2.09 -2.58 2.46
CA SER A 99 3.08 -1.66 3.05
C SER A 99 2.44 -0.39 3.62
N PHE A 100 1.37 0.10 2.99
CA PHE A 100 0.59 1.24 3.50
C PHE A 100 -0.17 0.88 4.78
N GLU A 101 -0.72 -0.33 4.90
CA GLU A 101 -1.41 -0.77 6.12
C GLU A 101 -0.44 -0.87 7.31
N VAL A 102 0.79 -1.35 7.07
CA VAL A 102 1.84 -1.36 8.11
C VAL A 102 2.24 0.08 8.46
N PHE A 103 2.35 0.98 7.49
CA PHE A 103 2.58 2.41 7.74
C PHE A 103 1.45 3.04 8.56
N GLU A 104 0.18 2.78 8.26
CA GLU A 104 -0.93 3.28 9.08
C GLU A 104 -0.89 2.72 10.50
N LYS A 105 -0.53 1.45 10.67
CA LYS A 105 -0.32 0.85 11.99
C LYS A 105 0.77 1.59 12.76
N LEU A 106 1.88 1.93 12.12
CA LEU A 106 2.95 2.75 12.70
C LEU A 106 2.41 4.11 13.17
N LEU A 107 1.65 4.81 12.33
CA LEU A 107 1.08 6.11 12.70
C LEU A 107 0.15 6.00 13.92
N LYS A 108 -0.67 4.94 13.99
CA LYS A 108 -1.52 4.67 15.15
C LYS A 108 -0.72 4.39 16.41
N ASP A 109 0.38 3.64 16.31
CA ASP A 109 1.27 3.38 17.44
C ASP A 109 1.90 4.69 17.96
N PHE A 110 2.40 5.52 17.04
CA PHE A 110 2.99 6.82 17.37
C PHE A 110 2.01 7.77 18.04
N VAL A 111 0.81 7.92 17.47
CA VAL A 111 -0.24 8.75 18.06
C VAL A 111 -0.65 8.20 19.42
N TYR A 112 -0.80 6.89 19.57
CA TYR A 112 -1.17 6.29 20.85
C TYR A 112 -0.12 6.57 21.94
N ILE A 113 1.17 6.40 21.64
CA ILE A 113 2.25 6.78 22.57
C ILE A 113 2.15 8.26 22.93
N LYS A 114 1.98 9.14 21.94
CA LYS A 114 1.87 10.58 22.16
C LYS A 114 0.71 10.93 23.11
N ILE A 115 -0.44 10.27 22.99
CA ILE A 115 -1.59 10.47 23.89
C ILE A 115 -1.26 10.06 25.33
N GLN A 116 -0.44 9.03 25.51
CA GLN A 116 -0.05 8.54 26.84
C GLN A 116 0.98 9.46 27.51
N THR A 117 1.90 10.03 26.73
CA THR A 117 3.06 10.75 27.27
C THR A 117 2.92 12.27 27.27
N ASP A 118 2.05 12.85 26.43
CA ASP A 118 1.88 14.30 26.30
C ASP A 118 0.46 14.72 26.71
N THR A 119 0.35 15.26 27.93
CA THR A 119 -0.90 15.75 28.51
C THR A 119 -1.53 16.85 27.67
N ASN A 120 -0.74 17.79 27.15
CA ASN A 120 -1.25 18.90 26.33
C ASN A 120 -1.82 18.39 25.01
N PHE A 121 -1.14 17.42 24.39
CA PHE A 121 -1.66 16.77 23.19
C PHE A 121 -3.00 16.09 23.47
N ARG A 122 -3.08 15.33 24.57
CA ARG A 122 -4.28 14.59 25.01
C ARG A 122 -5.45 15.53 25.30
N GLU A 123 -5.24 16.60 26.06
CA GLU A 123 -6.27 17.59 26.41
C GLU A 123 -6.78 18.35 25.17
N GLY A 124 -5.94 18.51 24.15
CA GLY A 124 -6.37 19.09 22.88
C GLY A 124 -7.24 18.17 22.01
N LEU A 125 -7.48 16.90 22.40
CA LEU A 125 -8.32 15.98 21.65
C LEU A 125 -9.81 16.15 21.97
N LYS A 126 -10.68 15.59 21.14
CA LYS A 126 -12.13 15.67 21.36
C LYS A 126 -12.54 14.77 22.54
N PRO A 127 -13.22 15.27 23.58
CA PRO A 127 -13.45 14.50 24.81
C PRO A 127 -14.40 13.32 24.64
N ASP A 128 -15.24 13.33 23.60
CA ASP A 128 -16.27 12.33 23.30
C ASP A 128 -15.79 11.16 22.44
N LYS A 129 -14.51 11.16 22.02
CA LYS A 129 -13.96 10.13 21.14
C LYS A 129 -13.05 9.16 21.92
N ASP A 130 -13.25 7.86 21.69
CA ASP A 130 -12.36 6.82 22.21
C ASP A 130 -11.05 6.78 21.39
N TYR A 131 -9.95 7.14 22.04
CA TYR A 131 -8.59 7.10 21.47
C TYR A 131 -7.76 5.90 21.92
N SER A 132 -8.40 4.85 22.42
CA SER A 132 -7.72 3.58 22.64
C SER A 132 -7.10 3.07 21.34
N ARG A 133 -5.96 2.37 21.44
CA ARG A 133 -5.19 1.92 20.28
C ARG A 133 -6.00 1.14 19.24
N LYS A 134 -7.00 0.37 19.69
CA LYS A 134 -7.90 -0.43 18.85
C LYS A 134 -8.95 0.41 18.11
N LYS A 135 -9.33 1.56 18.66
CA LYS A 135 -10.38 2.44 18.13
C LYS A 135 -9.83 3.59 17.28
N LEU A 136 -8.51 3.81 17.27
CA LEU A 136 -7.88 4.71 16.31
C LEU A 136 -8.19 4.28 14.87
N SER A 137 -8.94 5.13 14.17
CA SER A 137 -9.27 5.04 12.76
C SER A 137 -8.04 5.20 11.87
N GLY A 138 -8.11 4.72 10.63
CA GLY A 138 -7.06 4.93 9.61
C GLY A 138 -7.33 6.17 8.76
N GLY A 139 -6.65 6.24 7.62
CA GLY A 139 -6.82 7.25 6.58
C GLY A 139 -6.57 8.68 7.04
N ASP A 140 -7.43 9.59 6.58
CA ASP A 140 -7.30 11.02 6.88
C ASP A 140 -7.38 11.34 8.37
N GLU A 141 -8.10 10.53 9.16
CA GLU A 141 -8.23 10.77 10.59
C GLU A 141 -6.91 10.55 11.34
N ILE A 142 -6.23 9.42 11.10
CA ILE A 142 -4.92 9.20 11.72
C ILE A 142 -3.89 10.20 11.20
N PHE A 143 -3.97 10.57 9.92
CA PHE A 143 -3.08 11.54 9.32
C PHE A 143 -3.22 12.93 9.96
N LYS A 144 -4.45 13.36 10.26
CA LYS A 144 -4.71 14.61 11.01
C LYS A 144 -4.11 14.56 12.41
N LEU A 145 -4.26 13.42 13.11
CA LEU A 145 -3.73 13.25 14.47
C LEU A 145 -2.20 13.28 14.50
N ILE A 146 -1.53 12.52 13.62
CA ILE A 146 -0.07 12.50 13.57
C ILE A 146 0.50 13.86 13.15
N LYS A 147 -0.16 14.56 12.21
CA LYS A 147 0.22 15.93 11.83
C LYS A 147 0.15 16.87 13.02
N LYS A 148 -0.91 16.79 13.82
CA LYS A 148 -1.04 17.55 15.06
C LYS A 148 0.06 17.19 16.07
N ALA A 149 0.35 15.90 16.24
CA ALA A 149 1.37 15.41 17.15
C ALA A 149 2.79 15.91 16.80
N CYS A 150 3.10 15.99 15.50
CA CYS A 150 4.38 16.48 14.99
C CYS A 150 4.51 18.01 15.01
N GLY A 151 3.43 18.75 15.24
CA GLY A 151 3.43 20.20 15.40
C GLY A 151 4.17 20.98 14.30
N LYS A 152 5.02 21.92 14.71
CA LYS A 152 5.76 22.81 13.79
C LYS A 152 6.78 22.07 12.93
N GLU A 153 7.33 20.95 13.41
CA GLU A 153 8.31 20.17 12.65
C GLU A 153 7.69 19.60 11.37
N PHE A 154 6.43 19.16 11.41
CA PHE A 154 5.71 18.72 10.20
C PHE A 154 5.63 19.84 9.17
N THR A 155 5.19 21.03 9.59
CA THR A 155 5.02 22.18 8.68
C THR A 155 6.35 22.63 8.08
N LYS A 156 7.42 22.62 8.88
CA LYS A 156 8.78 22.96 8.44
C LYS A 156 9.28 21.97 7.39
N TYR A 157 9.28 20.68 7.71
CA TYR A 157 9.83 19.66 6.83
C TYR A 157 8.96 19.34 5.61
N SER A 158 7.65 19.59 5.68
CA SER A 158 6.80 19.54 4.49
C SER A 158 7.12 20.63 3.46
N LYS A 159 7.85 21.69 3.85
CA LYS A 159 8.34 22.73 2.94
C LYS A 159 9.82 22.59 2.61
N GLN A 160 10.59 21.97 3.51
CA GLN A 160 12.05 21.91 3.46
C GLN A 160 12.53 20.47 3.60
N ASN A 161 12.38 19.67 2.54
CA ASN A 161 12.97 18.33 2.46
C ASN A 161 13.67 18.13 1.12
N ASN A 162 14.66 17.24 1.09
CA ASN A 162 15.53 17.04 -0.06
C ASN A 162 14.80 16.53 -1.31
N ASN A 163 13.64 15.89 -1.13
CA ASN A 163 12.82 15.38 -2.22
C ASN A 163 11.80 16.41 -2.73
N ASN A 164 11.68 17.58 -2.10
CA ASN A 164 10.65 18.60 -2.36
C ASN A 164 9.21 18.02 -2.33
N PHE A 165 8.98 17.01 -1.50
CA PHE A 165 7.67 16.40 -1.31
C PHE A 165 6.85 17.15 -0.26
N LYS A 166 5.66 17.62 -0.63
CA LYS A 166 4.69 18.08 0.34
C LYS A 166 4.00 16.85 0.93
N LEU A 167 4.10 16.70 2.24
CA LEU A 167 3.78 15.44 2.93
C LEU A 167 2.29 15.09 2.86
N SER A 168 1.42 16.10 2.76
CA SER A 168 -0.03 15.87 2.71
C SER A 168 -0.46 15.38 1.33
N GLU A 169 0.15 15.92 0.29
CA GLU A 169 -0.02 15.57 -1.11
C GLU A 169 0.52 14.17 -1.38
N PHE A 170 1.71 13.85 -0.84
CA PHE A 170 2.27 12.51 -0.87
C PHE A 170 1.31 11.50 -0.23
N PHE A 171 0.85 11.77 1.01
CA PHE A 171 -0.11 10.90 1.71
C PHE A 171 -1.40 10.70 0.93
N LYS A 172 -1.97 11.77 0.36
CA LYS A 172 -3.20 11.71 -0.44
C LYS A 172 -3.02 10.79 -1.65
N ILE A 173 -1.93 10.94 -2.40
CA ILE A 173 -1.66 10.10 -3.59
C ILE A 173 -1.53 8.62 -3.19
N ILE A 174 -0.69 8.29 -2.21
CA ILE A 174 -0.47 6.88 -1.84
C ILE A 174 -1.73 6.24 -1.25
N SER A 175 -2.55 7.01 -0.53
CA SER A 175 -3.82 6.54 0.06
C SER A 175 -4.84 6.20 -1.03
N GLU A 176 -5.01 7.08 -2.03
CA GLU A 176 -5.91 6.82 -3.17
C GLU A 176 -5.43 5.63 -4.00
N VAL A 177 -4.13 5.53 -4.26
CA VAL A 177 -3.57 4.39 -4.98
C VAL A 177 -3.77 3.08 -4.20
N ARG A 178 -3.52 3.07 -2.88
CA ARG A 178 -3.81 1.91 -2.03
C ARG A 178 -5.28 1.51 -2.12
N HIS A 179 -6.19 2.48 -2.05
CA HIS A 179 -7.62 2.21 -2.18
C HIS A 179 -7.95 1.55 -3.53
N SER A 180 -7.43 2.08 -4.63
CA SER A 180 -7.62 1.51 -5.97
C SER A 180 -7.05 0.10 -6.12
N MET A 181 -5.89 -0.18 -5.54
CA MET A 181 -5.29 -1.52 -5.56
C MET A 181 -6.17 -2.56 -4.86
N ILE A 182 -6.67 -2.25 -3.66
CA ILE A 182 -7.44 -3.19 -2.85
C ILE A 182 -8.89 -3.33 -3.35
N HIS A 183 -9.55 -2.22 -3.66
CA HIS A 183 -11.00 -2.19 -3.85
C HIS A 183 -11.42 -2.11 -5.32
N CYS A 184 -10.51 -1.68 -6.22
CA CYS A 184 -10.84 -1.42 -7.62
C CYS A 184 -10.02 -2.25 -8.60
N LYS A 185 -9.38 -3.35 -8.14
CA LYS A 185 -8.51 -4.21 -8.95
C LYS A 185 -7.43 -3.42 -9.70
N GLY A 186 -6.86 -2.41 -9.05
CA GLY A 186 -5.83 -1.55 -9.64
C GLY A 186 -6.36 -0.45 -10.58
N LYS A 187 -7.68 -0.29 -10.73
CA LYS A 187 -8.27 0.81 -11.50
C LYS A 187 -8.36 2.09 -10.65
N LEU A 188 -7.70 3.15 -11.10
CA LEU A 188 -7.72 4.47 -10.46
C LEU A 188 -8.56 5.44 -11.30
N GLU A 189 -9.60 5.98 -10.67
CA GLU A 189 -10.30 7.16 -11.18
C GLU A 189 -9.39 8.38 -11.01
N THR A 190 -8.97 9.00 -12.10
CA THR A 190 -8.01 10.11 -12.05
C THR A 190 -8.58 11.36 -11.39
N SER A 191 -9.91 11.49 -11.33
CA SER A 191 -10.62 12.52 -10.59
C SER A 191 -10.36 12.50 -9.07
N LYS A 192 -9.96 11.35 -8.50
CA LYS A 192 -9.60 11.22 -7.08
C LYS A 192 -8.26 11.86 -6.74
N ILE A 193 -7.40 12.06 -7.74
CA ILE A 193 -6.18 12.84 -7.63
C ILE A 193 -6.51 14.29 -8.01
N PRO A 194 -6.23 15.29 -7.14
CA PRO A 194 -6.48 16.69 -7.47
C PRO A 194 -5.82 17.11 -8.80
N LYS A 195 -6.56 17.85 -9.62
CA LYS A 195 -6.15 18.29 -10.98
C LYS A 195 -5.12 19.43 -10.98
N ASP A 196 -4.23 19.44 -9.99
CA ASP A 196 -3.17 20.43 -9.86
C ASP A 196 -1.84 19.90 -10.45
N LYS A 197 -1.02 20.80 -11.00
CA LYS A 197 0.23 20.46 -11.68
C LYS A 197 1.19 19.72 -10.74
N TYR A 198 1.25 20.13 -9.48
CA TYR A 198 2.11 19.48 -8.49
C TYR A 198 1.64 18.06 -8.19
N TYR A 199 0.34 17.85 -8.00
CA TYR A 199 -0.22 16.51 -7.78
C TYR A 199 0.07 15.58 -8.97
N LYS A 200 -0.11 16.05 -10.20
CA LYS A 200 0.21 15.28 -11.40
C LYS A 200 1.69 14.91 -11.47
N SER A 201 2.57 15.89 -11.31
CA SER A 201 4.02 15.65 -11.34
C SER A 201 4.48 14.73 -10.21
N LEU A 202 3.92 14.87 -9.00
CA LEU A 202 4.23 13.98 -7.89
C LEU A 202 3.73 12.56 -8.15
N PHE A 203 2.50 12.39 -8.65
CA PHE A 203 1.97 11.08 -9.00
C PHE A 203 2.86 10.38 -10.03
N GLU A 204 3.19 11.05 -11.14
CA GLU A 204 3.99 10.47 -12.23
C GLU A 204 5.45 10.23 -11.79
N HIS A 205 5.97 11.00 -10.82
CA HIS A 205 7.27 10.72 -10.21
C HIS A 205 7.27 9.47 -9.33
N LEU A 206 6.21 9.30 -8.53
CA LEU A 206 6.05 8.14 -7.64
C LEU A 206 5.73 6.87 -8.43
N PHE A 207 4.82 6.97 -9.41
CA PHE A 207 4.28 5.87 -10.21
C PHE A 207 4.69 6.00 -11.67
N SER A 208 6.00 6.00 -11.96
CA SER A 208 6.58 6.36 -13.27
C SER A 208 6.17 5.51 -14.47
N LEU A 209 5.40 4.44 -14.28
CA LEU A 209 4.81 3.63 -15.35
C LEU A 209 3.37 4.05 -15.69
N ASN A 210 2.82 5.02 -14.95
CA ASN A 210 1.41 5.39 -14.97
C ASN A 210 1.28 6.88 -15.24
N LYS A 211 0.34 7.26 -16.09
CA LYS A 211 0.06 8.65 -16.43
C LYS A 211 -1.40 9.00 -16.16
N LEU A 212 -1.65 10.21 -15.68
CA LEU A 212 -3.00 10.72 -15.44
C LEU A 212 -3.58 11.35 -16.72
N GLU A 213 -3.80 10.53 -17.75
CA GLU A 213 -4.27 10.98 -19.08
C GLU A 213 -5.75 10.64 -19.35
N ASN A 214 -6.28 9.56 -18.76
CA ASN A 214 -7.67 9.10 -18.96
C ASN A 214 -8.54 9.32 -17.71
N GLU A 215 -9.86 9.15 -17.83
CA GLU A 215 -10.77 9.19 -16.67
C GLU A 215 -10.47 8.07 -15.66
N ILE A 216 -10.16 6.87 -16.19
CA ILE A 216 -9.76 5.71 -15.41
C ILE A 216 -8.45 5.18 -15.98
N ILE A 217 -7.49 4.89 -15.10
CA ILE A 217 -6.23 4.26 -15.48
C ILE A 217 -6.07 2.92 -14.75
N GLU A 218 -5.53 1.93 -15.45
CA GLU A 218 -5.12 0.66 -14.85
C GLU A 218 -3.68 0.80 -14.37
N LEU A 219 -3.48 0.68 -13.05
CA LEU A 219 -2.17 0.87 -12.45
C LEU A 219 -1.26 -0.32 -12.74
N LYS A 220 -0.13 -0.03 -13.37
CA LYS A 220 0.93 -0.98 -13.68
C LYS A 220 2.10 -0.82 -12.73
N LEU A 221 2.51 -1.93 -12.11
CA LEU A 221 3.70 -2.02 -11.27
C LEU A 221 4.64 -3.08 -11.81
N ASN A 222 5.93 -2.77 -11.83
CA ASN A 222 6.99 -3.76 -11.94
C ASN A 222 7.80 -3.79 -10.64
N TYR A 223 8.69 -4.77 -10.50
CA TYR A 223 9.46 -4.93 -9.27
C TYR A 223 10.30 -3.70 -8.93
N LYS A 224 10.92 -3.04 -9.93
CA LYS A 224 11.71 -1.82 -9.72
C LYS A 224 10.88 -0.67 -9.18
N LEU A 225 9.66 -0.49 -9.71
CA LEU A 225 8.74 0.53 -9.23
C LEU A 225 8.27 0.22 -7.81
N LEU A 226 7.91 -1.03 -7.51
CA LEU A 226 7.56 -1.45 -6.16
C LEU A 226 8.70 -1.17 -5.17
N GLU A 227 9.93 -1.57 -5.50
CA GLU A 227 11.09 -1.35 -4.63
C GLU A 227 11.27 0.13 -4.28
N LYS A 228 11.15 1.02 -5.27
CA LYS A 228 11.18 2.47 -5.08
C LYS A 228 10.05 2.96 -4.17
N LEU A 229 8.83 2.46 -4.37
CA LEU A 229 7.67 2.84 -3.55
C LEU A 229 7.81 2.38 -2.08
N LEU A 230 8.32 1.16 -1.85
CA LEU A 230 8.60 0.65 -0.50
C LEU A 230 9.66 1.49 0.22
N ILE A 231 10.68 1.95 -0.50
CA ILE A 231 11.69 2.89 0.04
C ILE A 231 11.02 4.20 0.43
N TYR A 232 10.23 4.81 -0.46
CA TYR A 232 9.57 6.08 -0.14
C TYR A 232 8.59 5.98 1.03
N ILE A 233 7.83 4.89 1.15
CA ILE A 233 6.97 4.65 2.31
C ILE A 233 7.81 4.52 3.59
N SER A 234 8.95 3.82 3.51
CA SER A 234 9.87 3.67 4.64
C SER A 234 10.45 5.00 5.09
N GLU A 235 10.95 5.79 4.15
CA GLU A 235 11.46 7.14 4.40
C GLU A 235 10.39 8.06 4.98
N PHE A 236 9.15 7.94 4.51
CA PHE A 236 8.03 8.72 5.01
C PHE A 236 7.66 8.34 6.45
N GLY A 237 7.61 7.04 6.77
CA GLY A 237 7.48 6.56 8.15
C GLY A 237 8.59 7.06 9.06
N PHE A 238 9.84 7.02 8.58
CA PHE A 238 10.99 7.57 9.30
C PHE A 238 10.88 9.07 9.57
N GLN A 239 10.32 9.86 8.64
CA GLN A 239 10.12 11.30 8.87
C GLN A 239 9.23 11.53 10.10
N PHE A 240 8.12 10.80 10.24
CA PHE A 240 7.25 10.95 11.42
C PHE A 240 7.95 10.55 12.71
N PHE A 241 8.71 9.45 12.70
CA PHE A 241 9.55 9.07 13.83
C PHE A 241 10.49 10.20 14.24
N LYS A 242 11.22 10.76 13.27
CA LYS A 242 12.17 11.86 13.48
C LYS A 242 11.48 13.11 14.00
N PHE A 243 10.31 13.46 13.47
CA PHE A 243 9.57 14.66 13.90
C PHE A 243 9.12 14.53 15.36
N LEU A 244 8.50 13.39 15.71
CA LEU A 244 8.07 13.15 17.09
C LEU A 244 9.25 13.09 18.06
N SER A 245 10.33 12.43 17.67
CA SER A 245 11.55 12.39 18.48
C SER A 245 12.06 13.80 18.80
N LYS A 246 12.03 14.70 17.82
CA LYS A 246 12.42 16.10 18.04
C LYS A 246 11.42 16.86 18.91
N VAL A 247 10.13 16.70 18.67
CA VAL A 247 9.08 17.37 19.46
C VAL A 247 9.16 16.96 20.94
N ASP A 248 9.46 15.69 21.20
CA ASP A 248 9.50 15.11 22.55
C ASP A 248 10.92 15.00 23.13
N ASN A 249 11.91 15.62 22.48
CA ASN A 249 13.32 15.67 22.91
C ASN A 249 13.99 14.29 23.10
N TYR A 250 13.62 13.31 22.28
CA TYR A 250 14.30 12.03 22.18
C TYR A 250 15.39 12.03 21.10
N GLU A 251 16.46 11.26 21.34
CA GLU A 251 17.48 10.98 20.33
C GLU A 251 16.90 10.13 19.18
N TRP A 252 17.32 10.41 17.94
CA TRP A 252 16.79 9.76 16.74
C TRP A 252 17.86 9.24 15.78
N LYS A 253 19.14 9.58 15.99
CA LYS A 253 20.24 9.17 15.11
C LYS A 253 20.85 7.81 15.46
N ASN A 254 20.44 7.20 16.57
CA ASN A 254 20.95 5.94 17.07
C ASN A 254 19.99 4.78 16.78
#